data_AF-A0A7L2TDA4-F1
#
_entry.id   AF-A0A7L2TDA4-F1
#
_cell.length_a   1.000
_cell.length_b   1.000
_cell.length_c   1.000
_cell.angle_alpha   90.00
_cell.angle_beta   90.00
_cell.angle_gamma   90.00
#
_symmetry.space_group_name_H-M   'P 1'
#
loop_
_entity.id
_entity.type
_entity.pdbx_description
1 polymer ?
#
loop_
_entity_poly.entity_id
_entity_poly.type
_entity_poly.pdbx_seq_one_letter_code
_entity_poly.pdbx_strand_id
1 'polypeptide(L)'
;YRLSTRLDERTYAACAGHLQDLLCQECSPYAAHLYDAEDPSTPVRTIAGLCQDYCMQVWQNCRSIFRSLSADPELIALENNMAKFCRYLSLEDTDYCFPHLLANQNLNKNLGLVTADAEGCLQLCLVEIANGLRNPVAMVHANDGTHRFFIAEQVGLVWTYLPDGSRLEKPFLNISEAVLTSPWEGDERGFLCIVFHPKFKFNGKVYVYYSVEVRYEERIRISEFRISPADMNTLDHGSERIILEIEEPASNHNGGELLFGDDEYLYIFTGDGGMAGDPFGAFGNAQNKSALLGKVLRIDVNNNDRGPLYRIPPDNPFIRDPTARPEVYAYGVRNMWRCSFDRGDPHTKEGKGRLFCGDVGQNKYEEVDIVEKGKNYGWRAREGFSCYDKKLCTNSSL
;
A
#
# COMPACT_ATOMS: atom_id res chain seq x y z
N TYR A 1 13.66 -9.57 22.53
CA TYR A 1 14.70 -9.49 23.58
C TYR A 1 14.19 -9.76 25.02
N ARG A 2 13.46 -10.86 25.28
CA ARG A 2 13.10 -11.34 26.64
C ARG A 2 13.05 -12.89 26.74
N LEU A 3 13.82 -13.59 25.91
CA LEU A 3 13.87 -15.06 25.93
C LEU A 3 14.86 -15.60 26.98
N SER A 4 15.87 -14.83 27.35
CA SER A 4 16.83 -15.18 28.41
C SER A 4 16.19 -15.34 29.80
N THR A 5 15.04 -14.71 30.05
CA THR A 5 14.30 -14.85 31.32
C THR A 5 13.42 -16.11 31.36
N ARG A 6 13.28 -16.83 30.23
CA ARG A 6 12.45 -18.04 30.11
C ARG A 6 13.27 -19.34 30.07
N LEU A 7 14.59 -19.24 29.93
CA LEU A 7 15.52 -20.37 29.92
C LEU A 7 16.31 -20.37 31.22
N ASP A 8 16.58 -21.55 31.79
CA ASP A 8 17.52 -21.65 32.90
C ASP A 8 18.95 -21.31 32.44
N GLU A 9 19.78 -20.79 33.35
CA GLU A 9 21.13 -20.32 33.04
C GLU A 9 22.00 -21.38 32.35
N ARG A 10 21.78 -22.67 32.68
CA ARG A 10 22.55 -23.78 32.14
C ARG A 10 22.17 -24.06 30.68
N THR A 11 20.87 -24.09 30.38
CA THR A 11 20.36 -24.20 29.01
C THR A 11 20.76 -22.98 28.18
N TYR A 12 20.65 -21.77 28.73
CA TYR A 12 21.07 -20.56 28.01
C TYR A 12 22.57 -20.60 27.68
N ALA A 13 23.43 -20.93 28.64
CA ALA A 13 24.87 -21.02 28.42
C ALA A 13 25.26 -22.07 27.36
N ALA A 14 24.52 -23.18 27.28
CA ALA A 14 24.79 -24.24 26.31
C ALA A 14 24.19 -23.97 24.93
N CYS A 15 23.07 -23.25 24.85
CA CYS A 15 22.22 -23.21 23.66
C CYS A 15 22.00 -21.82 23.06
N ALA A 16 22.59 -20.75 23.64
CA ALA A 16 22.41 -19.38 23.17
C ALA A 16 22.75 -19.20 21.68
N GLY A 17 23.79 -19.88 21.19
CA GLY A 17 24.16 -19.84 19.76
C GLY A 17 23.04 -20.38 18.87
N HIS A 18 22.58 -21.60 19.14
CA HIS A 18 21.46 -22.21 18.40
C HIS A 18 20.16 -21.41 18.52
N LEU A 19 19.89 -20.84 19.70
CA LEU A 19 18.74 -19.97 19.91
C LEU A 19 18.80 -18.72 19.02
N GLN A 20 19.96 -18.07 18.97
CA GLN A 20 20.18 -16.90 18.12
C GLN A 20 20.07 -17.27 16.64
N ASP A 21 20.70 -18.36 16.22
CA ASP A 21 20.65 -18.86 14.85
C ASP A 21 19.20 -19.07 14.38
N LEU A 22 18.36 -19.72 15.21
CA LEU A 22 16.95 -19.96 14.90
C LEU A 22 16.13 -18.67 14.83
N LEU A 23 16.35 -17.73 15.77
CA LEU A 23 15.65 -16.43 15.78
C LEU A 23 16.01 -15.57 14.57
N CYS A 24 17.26 -15.64 14.11
CA CYS A 24 17.70 -14.87 12.95
C CYS A 24 17.10 -15.35 11.62
N GLN A 25 16.47 -16.53 11.58
CA GLN A 25 15.92 -17.08 10.33
C GLN A 25 14.69 -16.31 9.82
N GLU A 26 13.96 -15.59 10.69
CA GLU A 26 12.88 -14.69 10.25
C GLU A 26 13.42 -13.55 9.36
N CYS A 27 14.69 -13.20 9.51
CA CYS A 27 15.38 -12.20 8.70
C CYS A 27 16.17 -12.81 7.53
N SER A 28 16.09 -14.12 7.33
CA SER A 28 16.75 -14.78 6.21
C SER A 28 16.15 -14.29 4.89
N PRO A 29 16.95 -14.04 3.84
CA PRO A 29 16.41 -13.75 2.51
C PRO A 29 15.61 -14.93 1.93
N TYR A 30 15.72 -16.11 2.56
CA TYR A 30 14.95 -17.31 2.24
C TYR A 30 13.85 -17.60 3.28
N ALA A 31 13.44 -16.61 4.07
CA ALA A 31 12.43 -16.79 5.13
C ALA A 31 11.11 -17.37 4.58
N ALA A 32 10.66 -16.99 3.40
CA ALA A 32 9.45 -17.55 2.80
C ALA A 32 9.53 -19.08 2.66
N HIS A 33 10.62 -19.60 2.09
CA HIS A 33 10.87 -21.05 1.99
C HIS A 33 11.08 -21.69 3.36
N LEU A 34 11.88 -21.07 4.23
CA LEU A 34 12.20 -21.62 5.55
C LEU A 34 10.97 -21.82 6.43
N TYR A 35 9.92 -21.02 6.23
CA TYR A 35 8.70 -21.07 7.03
C TYR A 35 7.48 -21.62 6.26
N ASP A 36 7.69 -22.21 5.07
CA ASP A 36 6.63 -22.68 4.14
C ASP A 36 5.55 -21.62 3.89
N ALA A 37 5.95 -20.36 3.78
CA ALA A 37 5.06 -19.19 3.63
C ALA A 37 4.92 -18.73 2.17
N GLU A 38 5.13 -19.64 1.22
CA GLU A 38 5.13 -19.34 -0.22
C GLU A 38 3.74 -19.45 -0.85
N ASP A 39 2.83 -20.17 -0.20
CA ASP A 39 1.47 -20.42 -0.67
C ASP A 39 0.44 -20.04 0.42
N PRO A 40 -0.62 -19.29 0.08
CA PRO A 40 -1.62 -18.87 1.04
C PRO A 40 -2.46 -20.02 1.64
N SER A 41 -2.41 -21.23 1.08
CA SER A 41 -3.12 -22.39 1.63
C SER A 41 -2.28 -23.22 2.61
N THR A 42 -0.97 -22.96 2.70
CA THR A 42 -0.07 -23.63 3.63
C THR A 42 0.04 -22.84 4.94
N PRO A 43 -0.26 -23.44 6.10
CA PRO A 43 -0.06 -22.79 7.39
C PRO A 43 1.43 -22.47 7.60
N VAL A 44 1.72 -21.19 7.85
CA VAL A 44 3.09 -20.71 8.11
C VAL A 44 3.65 -21.42 9.34
N ARG A 45 4.86 -21.96 9.22
CA ARG A 45 5.55 -22.63 10.32
C ARG A 45 5.90 -21.63 11.42
N THR A 46 6.04 -22.13 12.64
CA THR A 46 6.48 -21.32 13.79
C THR A 46 7.99 -21.38 14.02
N ILE A 47 8.67 -22.36 13.41
CA ILE A 47 10.12 -22.56 13.47
C ILE A 47 10.61 -22.80 12.04
N ALA A 48 11.75 -22.20 11.70
CA ALA A 48 12.39 -22.40 10.41
C ALA A 48 12.69 -23.88 10.13
N GLY A 49 12.58 -24.27 8.88
CA GLY A 49 12.91 -25.60 8.40
C GLY A 49 14.39 -25.94 8.63
N LEU A 50 14.65 -27.05 9.32
CA LEU A 50 15.99 -27.46 9.73
C LEU A 50 16.48 -28.64 8.91
N CYS A 51 17.76 -28.62 8.57
CA CYS A 51 18.46 -29.79 8.05
C CYS A 51 18.47 -30.89 9.11
N GLN A 52 18.34 -32.13 8.66
CA GLN A 52 18.10 -33.25 9.56
C GLN A 52 19.24 -33.46 10.57
N ASP A 53 20.49 -33.31 10.13
CA ASP A 53 21.69 -33.38 10.96
C ASP A 53 21.73 -32.29 12.03
N TYR A 54 21.48 -31.03 11.63
CA TYR A 54 21.45 -29.90 12.55
C TYR A 54 20.30 -30.02 13.55
N CYS A 55 19.10 -30.41 13.10
CA CYS A 55 17.99 -30.66 14.00
C CYS A 55 18.32 -31.72 15.05
N MET A 56 18.93 -32.85 14.64
CA MET A 56 19.33 -33.89 15.58
C MET A 56 20.34 -33.37 16.62
N GLN A 57 21.31 -32.55 16.18
CA GLN A 57 22.29 -31.93 17.06
C GLN A 57 21.64 -30.99 18.09
N VAL A 58 20.78 -30.08 17.63
CA VAL A 58 20.08 -29.13 18.50
C VAL A 58 19.13 -29.87 19.43
N TRP A 59 18.43 -30.90 18.94
CA TRP A 59 17.52 -31.69 19.78
C TRP A 59 18.23 -32.42 20.91
N GLN A 60 19.42 -33.00 20.66
CA GLN A 60 20.18 -33.74 21.67
C GLN A 60 20.61 -32.87 22.85
N ASN A 61 21.09 -31.65 22.55
CA ASN A 61 21.71 -30.79 23.56
C ASN A 61 20.80 -29.66 24.04
N CYS A 62 19.80 -29.29 23.25
CA CYS A 62 19.08 -28.03 23.37
C CYS A 62 17.56 -28.13 23.07
N ARG A 63 16.94 -29.33 23.03
CA ARG A 63 15.50 -29.45 22.69
C ARG A 63 14.55 -28.57 23.50
N SER A 64 14.90 -28.24 24.75
CA SER A 64 14.07 -27.39 25.62
C SER A 64 13.89 -25.97 25.09
N ILE A 65 14.77 -25.48 24.21
CA ILE A 65 14.64 -24.13 23.64
C ILE A 65 13.42 -23.99 22.74
N PHE A 66 12.97 -25.07 22.09
CA PHE A 66 11.83 -25.01 21.14
C PHE A 66 10.53 -24.62 21.83
N ARG A 67 10.32 -24.98 23.10
CA ARG A 67 9.17 -24.51 23.90
C ARG A 67 9.18 -23.00 24.15
N SER A 68 10.35 -22.38 24.07
CA SER A 68 10.49 -20.92 24.21
C SER A 68 10.33 -20.19 22.88
N LEU A 69 10.57 -20.89 21.77
CA LEU A 69 10.51 -20.35 20.42
C LEU A 69 9.14 -20.50 19.77
N SER A 70 8.40 -21.57 20.08
CA SER A 70 7.12 -21.86 19.46
C SER A 70 6.07 -22.33 20.46
N ALA A 71 4.82 -21.92 20.21
CA ALA A 71 3.62 -22.38 20.91
C ALA A 71 2.87 -23.47 20.13
N ASP A 72 3.45 -24.01 19.06
CA ASP A 72 2.85 -25.04 18.22
C ASP A 72 2.63 -26.35 19.01
N PRO A 73 1.36 -26.76 19.21
CA PRO A 73 1.05 -27.95 20.00
C PRO A 73 1.59 -29.24 19.40
N GLU A 74 1.67 -29.36 18.07
CA GLU A 74 2.15 -30.57 17.40
C GLU A 74 3.66 -30.71 17.59
N LEU A 75 4.41 -29.64 17.37
CA LEU A 75 5.85 -29.61 17.61
C LEU A 75 6.19 -29.94 19.07
N ILE A 76 5.45 -29.36 20.04
CA ILE A 76 5.65 -29.63 21.47
C ILE A 76 5.33 -31.09 21.81
N ALA A 77 4.29 -31.68 21.21
CA ALA A 77 3.95 -33.09 21.43
C ALA A 77 5.04 -34.05 20.92
N LEU A 78 5.81 -33.64 19.92
CA LEU A 78 6.89 -34.43 19.34
C LEU A 78 8.24 -34.30 20.08
N GLU A 79 8.35 -33.40 21.07
CA GLU A 79 9.61 -33.05 21.73
C GLU A 79 10.40 -34.26 22.26
N ASN A 80 9.74 -35.33 22.69
CA ASN A 80 10.39 -36.53 23.23
C ASN A 80 10.74 -37.60 22.16
N ASN A 81 10.47 -37.34 20.88
CA ASN A 81 10.77 -38.25 19.78
C ASN A 81 11.58 -37.53 18.70
N MET A 82 12.91 -37.59 18.82
CA MET A 82 13.85 -36.94 17.90
C MET A 82 13.56 -37.19 16.42
N ALA A 83 13.24 -38.44 16.05
CA ALA A 83 13.02 -38.80 14.65
C ALA A 83 11.75 -38.15 14.08
N LYS A 84 10.65 -38.12 14.84
CA LYS A 84 9.41 -37.45 14.42
C LYS A 84 9.56 -35.93 14.49
N PHE A 85 10.22 -35.42 15.53
CA PHE A 85 10.48 -33.99 15.71
C PHE A 85 11.28 -33.42 14.54
N CYS A 86 12.39 -34.04 14.17
CA CYS A 86 13.21 -33.55 13.07
C CYS A 86 12.59 -33.76 11.69
N ARG A 87 11.70 -34.75 11.53
CA ARG A 87 10.87 -34.86 10.33
C ARG A 87 9.80 -33.78 10.27
N TYR A 88 9.24 -33.40 11.42
CA TYR A 88 8.29 -32.30 11.48
C TYR A 88 8.93 -30.95 11.14
N LEU A 89 10.22 -30.77 11.45
CA LEU A 89 10.99 -29.57 11.11
C LEU A 89 11.71 -29.64 9.75
N SER A 90 11.66 -30.76 9.02
CA SER A 90 12.28 -30.82 7.69
C SER A 90 11.43 -30.10 6.64
N LEU A 91 12.08 -29.56 5.62
CA LEU A 91 11.44 -29.04 4.40
C LEU A 91 11.37 -30.13 3.35
N GLU A 92 10.40 -30.03 2.44
CA GLU A 92 10.37 -30.87 1.24
C GLU A 92 11.53 -30.52 0.30
N ASP A 93 11.80 -29.22 0.12
CA ASP A 93 12.98 -28.75 -0.58
C ASP A 93 14.18 -28.69 0.38
N THR A 94 15.03 -29.71 0.28
CA THR A 94 16.20 -29.85 1.16
C THR A 94 17.28 -28.81 0.88
N ASP A 95 17.28 -28.12 -0.26
CA ASP A 95 18.30 -27.12 -0.58
C ASP A 95 18.19 -25.87 0.30
N TYR A 96 16.99 -25.62 0.85
CA TYR A 96 16.68 -24.47 1.70
C TYR A 96 16.67 -24.78 3.20
N CYS A 97 17.06 -25.99 3.61
CA CYS A 97 17.11 -26.32 5.04
C CYS A 97 18.22 -25.57 5.78
N PHE A 98 17.97 -25.12 7.00
CA PHE A 98 18.98 -24.46 7.82
C PHE A 98 19.85 -25.47 8.60
N PRO A 99 21.19 -25.32 8.66
CA PRO A 99 22.00 -24.22 8.13
C PRO A 99 22.63 -24.51 6.76
N HIS A 100 22.40 -25.67 6.13
CA HIS A 100 23.06 -26.03 4.88
C HIS A 100 22.79 -25.01 3.77
N LEU A 101 21.60 -24.40 3.79
CA LEU A 101 21.26 -23.30 2.89
C LEU A 101 22.32 -22.19 2.90
N LEU A 102 22.97 -21.89 4.03
CA LEU A 102 23.98 -20.84 4.14
C LEU A 102 25.30 -21.21 3.44
N ALA A 103 25.56 -22.52 3.30
CA ALA A 103 26.73 -23.04 2.60
C ALA A 103 26.43 -23.36 1.13
N ASN A 104 25.17 -23.27 0.69
CA ASN A 104 24.77 -23.56 -0.68
C ASN A 104 25.31 -22.48 -1.62
N GLN A 105 26.36 -22.82 -2.38
CA GLN A 105 27.02 -21.87 -3.27
C GLN A 105 26.12 -21.43 -4.43
N ASN A 106 25.18 -22.27 -4.87
CA ASN A 106 24.28 -21.90 -5.97
C ASN A 106 23.25 -20.89 -5.50
N LEU A 107 22.63 -21.12 -4.33
CA LEU A 107 21.66 -20.20 -3.75
C LEU A 107 22.32 -18.87 -3.38
N ASN A 108 23.46 -18.91 -2.68
CA ASN A 108 24.08 -17.70 -2.12
C ASN A 108 25.04 -16.97 -3.07
N LYS A 109 25.30 -17.50 -4.28
CA LYS A 109 26.31 -16.95 -5.21
C LYS A 109 26.20 -15.44 -5.40
N ASN A 110 24.96 -14.95 -5.44
CA ASN A 110 24.62 -13.58 -5.76
C ASN A 110 23.92 -12.86 -4.59
N LEU A 111 23.84 -13.47 -3.41
CA LEU A 111 23.10 -12.90 -2.28
C LEU A 111 23.72 -11.57 -1.85
N GLY A 112 22.95 -10.48 -1.93
CA GLY A 112 23.41 -9.13 -1.57
C GLY A 112 24.33 -8.46 -2.61
N LEU A 113 24.57 -9.09 -3.76
CA LEU A 113 25.25 -8.46 -4.89
C LEU A 113 24.20 -7.91 -5.87
N VAL A 114 24.26 -6.60 -6.11
CA VAL A 114 23.47 -5.96 -7.16
C VAL A 114 24.11 -6.32 -8.51
N THR A 115 23.68 -7.43 -9.11
CA THR A 115 24.08 -7.78 -10.48
C THR A 115 22.93 -7.48 -11.43
N ALA A 116 23.05 -6.39 -12.18
CA ALA A 116 22.27 -6.23 -13.40
C ALA A 116 22.86 -7.18 -14.45
N ASP A 117 22.06 -8.10 -14.97
CA ASP A 117 22.38 -8.75 -16.24
C ASP A 117 22.16 -7.75 -17.40
N ALA A 118 22.37 -8.19 -18.64
CA ALA A 118 22.12 -7.36 -19.82
C ALA A 118 20.63 -6.97 -19.98
N GLU A 119 19.72 -7.53 -19.17
CA GLU A 119 18.27 -7.34 -19.21
C GLU A 119 17.73 -6.55 -18.00
N GLY A 120 18.52 -6.33 -16.94
CA GLY A 120 18.28 -5.31 -15.91
C GLY A 120 17.55 -5.75 -14.63
N CYS A 121 17.67 -6.99 -14.15
CA CYS A 121 17.01 -7.39 -12.90
C CYS A 121 17.66 -6.82 -11.61
N LEU A 122 16.88 -6.10 -10.80
CA LEU A 122 17.24 -5.57 -9.48
C LEU A 122 16.99 -6.62 -8.38
N GLN A 123 18.01 -6.96 -7.58
CA GLN A 123 17.78 -7.65 -6.30
C GLN A 123 17.47 -6.64 -5.20
N LEU A 124 16.38 -6.85 -4.48
CA LEU A 124 15.89 -5.98 -3.40
C LEU A 124 16.00 -6.69 -2.06
N CYS A 125 16.37 -5.95 -1.01
CA CYS A 125 16.28 -6.41 0.38
C CYS A 125 15.19 -5.59 1.08
N LEU A 126 14.34 -6.25 1.86
CA LEU A 126 13.30 -5.59 2.64
C LEU A 126 13.80 -5.32 4.06
N VAL A 127 13.54 -4.13 4.58
CA VAL A 127 13.83 -3.74 5.97
C VAL A 127 12.53 -3.25 6.59
N GLU A 128 12.15 -3.83 7.72
CA GLU A 128 11.02 -3.36 8.49
C GLU A 128 11.36 -2.00 9.12
N ILE A 129 10.55 -0.99 8.81
CA ILE A 129 10.70 0.38 9.35
C ILE A 129 9.58 0.78 10.31
N ALA A 130 8.49 0.01 10.33
CA ALA A 130 7.31 0.26 11.17
C ALA A 130 6.49 -1.03 11.33
N ASN A 131 5.92 -1.23 12.53
CA ASN A 131 4.99 -2.33 12.84
C ASN A 131 3.86 -1.88 13.77
N GLY A 132 2.92 -2.79 14.03
CA GLY A 132 1.77 -2.52 14.90
C GLY A 132 0.81 -1.47 14.33
N LEU A 133 0.85 -1.28 13.00
CA LEU A 133 -0.01 -0.35 12.27
C LEU A 133 -1.38 -0.99 12.03
N ARG A 134 -2.41 -0.15 11.90
CA ARG A 134 -3.78 -0.58 11.57
C ARG A 134 -4.10 -0.28 10.12
N ASN A 135 -4.07 -1.30 9.27
CA ASN A 135 -4.34 -1.21 7.82
C ASN A 135 -3.63 0.00 7.18
N PRO A 136 -2.28 0.03 7.16
CA PRO A 136 -1.54 1.16 6.59
C PRO A 136 -1.82 1.27 5.08
N VAL A 137 -2.26 2.45 4.63
CA VAL A 137 -2.67 2.68 3.24
C VAL A 137 -1.66 3.52 2.45
N ALA A 138 -0.87 4.36 3.12
CA ALA A 138 0.06 5.27 2.47
C ALA A 138 1.29 5.55 3.34
N MET A 139 2.43 5.73 2.68
CA MET A 139 3.66 6.25 3.28
C MET A 139 4.17 7.40 2.41
N VAL A 140 4.30 8.60 2.97
CA VAL A 140 4.68 9.80 2.23
C VAL A 140 5.73 10.62 2.97
N HIS A 141 6.42 11.51 2.26
CA HIS A 141 7.32 12.49 2.84
C HIS A 141 6.85 13.92 2.53
N ALA A 142 7.15 14.87 3.42
CA ALA A 142 6.74 16.27 3.25
C ALA A 142 7.63 17.08 2.29
N ASN A 143 8.78 16.51 1.88
CA ASN A 143 9.78 17.19 1.04
C ASN A 143 10.23 18.55 1.59
N ASP A 144 10.28 18.68 2.92
CA ASP A 144 10.62 19.90 3.66
C ASP A 144 12.10 19.94 4.11
N GLY A 145 12.84 18.86 3.85
CA GLY A 145 14.24 18.68 4.24
C GLY A 145 14.45 18.07 5.63
N THR A 146 13.37 17.72 6.35
CA THR A 146 13.50 17.12 7.69
C THR A 146 13.69 15.61 7.65
N HIS A 147 13.52 15.00 6.47
CA HIS A 147 13.56 13.53 6.26
C HIS A 147 12.58 12.75 7.14
N ARG A 148 11.51 13.39 7.60
CA ARG A 148 10.39 12.71 8.27
C ARG A 148 9.54 12.02 7.21
N PHE A 149 8.95 10.90 7.58
CA PHE A 149 7.93 10.25 6.79
C PHE A 149 6.67 10.06 7.61
N PHE A 150 5.55 9.91 6.91
CA PHE A 150 4.22 9.86 7.49
C PHE A 150 3.55 8.59 7.00
N ILE A 151 3.07 7.77 7.93
CA ILE A 151 2.30 6.57 7.61
C ILE A 151 0.83 6.85 7.94
N ALA A 152 -0.03 6.73 6.95
CA ALA A 152 -1.48 6.84 7.11
C ALA A 152 -2.11 5.45 7.29
N GLU A 153 -2.96 5.35 8.30
CA GLU A 153 -3.76 4.18 8.62
C GLU A 153 -5.20 4.38 8.12
N GLN A 154 -5.80 3.34 7.54
CA GLN A 154 -7.18 3.36 7.01
C GLN A 154 -8.20 3.90 8.02
N VAL A 155 -7.95 3.69 9.31
CA VAL A 155 -8.81 4.14 10.42
C VAL A 155 -8.77 5.65 10.69
N GLY A 156 -8.10 6.46 9.86
CA GLY A 156 -8.10 7.93 9.98
C GLY A 156 -6.98 8.51 10.85
N LEU A 157 -5.87 7.80 11.00
CA LEU A 157 -4.69 8.26 11.73
C LEU A 157 -3.51 8.41 10.81
N VAL A 158 -2.74 9.47 11.00
CA VAL A 158 -1.45 9.67 10.33
C VAL A 158 -0.37 9.78 11.38
N TRP A 159 0.62 8.89 11.34
CA TRP A 159 1.73 8.85 12.28
C TRP A 159 2.98 9.50 11.67
N THR A 160 3.68 10.32 12.44
CA THR A 160 4.99 10.85 12.06
C THR A 160 6.10 9.92 12.54
N TYR A 161 7.02 9.61 11.64
CA TYR A 161 8.27 8.93 11.93
C TYR A 161 9.45 9.85 11.64
N LEU A 162 10.45 9.80 12.52
CA LEU A 162 11.68 10.56 12.42
C LEU A 162 12.73 9.80 11.58
N PRO A 163 13.81 10.47 11.13
CA PRO A 163 14.86 9.83 10.32
C PRO A 163 15.56 8.65 10.99
N ASP A 164 15.50 8.57 12.32
CA ASP A 164 16.04 7.45 13.10
C ASP A 164 15.07 6.25 13.21
N GLY A 165 13.91 6.32 12.56
CA GLY A 165 12.86 5.29 12.57
C GLY A 165 11.93 5.36 13.78
N SER A 166 12.13 6.31 14.71
CA SER A 166 11.24 6.46 15.86
C SER A 166 9.89 7.06 15.45
N ARG A 167 8.80 6.51 16.00
CA ARG A 167 7.45 7.05 15.84
C ARG A 167 7.15 8.06 16.96
N LEU A 168 6.57 9.20 16.61
CA LEU A 168 6.06 10.16 17.60
C LEU A 168 4.80 9.61 18.29
N GLU A 169 4.62 9.96 19.57
CA GLU A 169 3.48 9.50 20.38
C GLU A 169 2.16 10.13 19.93
N LYS A 170 2.20 11.39 19.50
CA LYS A 170 1.04 12.12 19.00
C LYS A 170 0.94 11.94 17.48
N PRO A 171 -0.25 11.63 16.94
CA PRO A 171 -0.44 11.55 15.50
C PRO A 171 -0.31 12.92 14.84
N PHE A 172 0.18 12.93 13.61
CA PHE A 172 0.21 14.09 12.72
C PHE A 172 -1.20 14.62 12.42
N LEU A 173 -2.14 13.69 12.22
CA LEU A 173 -3.55 13.96 11.99
C LEU A 173 -4.38 12.83 12.61
N ASN A 174 -5.47 13.17 13.30
CA ASN A 174 -6.44 12.20 13.79
C ASN A 174 -7.87 12.61 13.42
N ILE A 175 -8.40 12.01 12.36
CA ILE A 175 -9.79 12.21 11.92
C ILE A 175 -10.61 10.91 12.00
N SER A 176 -10.22 10.01 12.90
CA SER A 176 -10.87 8.69 13.04
C SER A 176 -12.36 8.76 13.40
N GLU A 177 -12.80 9.85 14.01
CA GLU A 177 -14.23 10.06 14.32
C GLU A 177 -15.06 10.43 13.09
N ALA A 178 -14.44 11.00 12.06
CA ALA A 178 -15.11 11.40 10.82
C ALA A 178 -15.00 10.33 9.72
N VAL A 179 -13.92 9.56 9.75
CA VAL A 179 -13.63 8.53 8.73
C VAL A 179 -14.62 7.37 8.85
N LEU A 180 -15.29 7.08 7.74
CA LEU A 180 -16.13 5.90 7.60
C LEU A 180 -15.27 4.69 7.26
N THR A 181 -15.30 3.69 8.13
CA THR A 181 -14.64 2.39 7.96
C THR A 181 -15.44 1.33 8.70
N SER A 182 -15.30 0.06 8.32
CA SER A 182 -15.90 -1.06 9.07
C SER A 182 -14.85 -2.13 9.37
N PRO A 183 -15.13 -3.09 10.28
CA PRO A 183 -14.26 -4.22 10.54
C PRO A 183 -14.37 -5.32 9.48
N TRP A 184 -15.14 -5.12 8.41
CA TRP A 184 -15.31 -6.10 7.35
C TRP A 184 -14.04 -6.22 6.50
N GLU A 185 -13.60 -7.45 6.26
CA GLU A 185 -12.46 -7.71 5.38
C GLU A 185 -12.81 -7.35 3.94
N GLY A 186 -11.96 -6.56 3.29
CA GLY A 186 -12.21 -6.03 1.96
C GLY A 186 -13.00 -4.72 1.92
N ASP A 187 -13.28 -4.08 3.07
CA ASP A 187 -13.83 -2.73 3.08
C ASP A 187 -12.80 -1.75 2.50
N GLU A 188 -13.14 -1.14 1.36
CA GLU A 188 -12.29 -0.19 0.66
C GLU A 188 -12.42 1.24 1.23
N ARG A 189 -13.43 1.48 2.09
CA ARG A 189 -13.64 2.79 2.71
C ARG A 189 -12.59 3.07 3.77
N GLY A 190 -12.37 4.35 4.03
CA GLY A 190 -11.51 4.79 5.12
C GLY A 190 -10.73 6.02 4.74
N PHE A 191 -9.60 6.23 5.42
CA PHE A 191 -8.56 7.14 4.98
C PHE A 191 -7.75 6.47 3.88
N LEU A 192 -7.61 7.11 2.72
CA LEU A 192 -7.01 6.46 1.53
C LEU A 192 -5.74 7.16 1.05
N CYS A 193 -5.64 8.48 1.22
CA CYS A 193 -4.45 9.22 0.82
C CYS A 193 -4.22 10.49 1.64
N ILE A 194 -2.95 10.82 1.75
CA ILE A 194 -2.42 12.10 2.22
C ILE A 194 -1.37 12.56 1.22
N VAL A 195 -1.42 13.84 0.82
CA VAL A 195 -0.38 14.44 -0.03
C VAL A 195 -0.04 15.85 0.48
N PHE A 196 1.25 16.16 0.47
CA PHE A 196 1.76 17.48 0.82
C PHE A 196 1.73 18.37 -0.43
N HIS A 197 1.33 19.63 -0.28
CA HIS A 197 1.44 20.59 -1.37
C HIS A 197 2.92 20.70 -1.82
N PRO A 198 3.26 20.86 -3.12
CA PRO A 198 4.65 20.95 -3.58
C PRO A 198 5.45 22.08 -2.91
N LYS A 199 4.72 23.13 -2.49
CA LYS A 199 5.21 24.30 -1.73
C LYS A 199 4.93 24.21 -0.21
N PHE A 200 4.76 23.01 0.34
CA PHE A 200 4.40 22.77 1.75
C PHE A 200 5.31 23.51 2.72
N LYS A 201 6.62 23.54 2.46
CA LYS A 201 7.59 24.29 3.29
C LYS A 201 7.24 25.78 3.47
N PHE A 202 6.51 26.36 2.52
CA PHE A 202 6.14 27.78 2.53
C PHE A 202 4.68 28.01 2.92
N ASN A 203 3.77 27.13 2.50
CA ASN A 203 2.32 27.35 2.70
C ASN A 203 1.69 26.44 3.77
N GLY A 204 2.40 25.41 4.23
CA GLY A 204 1.93 24.48 5.25
C GLY A 204 0.72 23.63 4.87
N LYS A 205 0.37 23.53 3.57
CA LYS A 205 -0.86 22.86 3.10
C LYS A 205 -0.68 21.36 2.88
N VAL A 206 -1.65 20.60 3.37
CA VAL A 206 -1.76 19.14 3.22
C VAL A 206 -3.16 18.82 2.74
N TYR A 207 -3.29 17.85 1.84
CA TYR A 207 -4.58 17.38 1.32
C TYR A 207 -4.78 15.92 1.67
N VAL A 208 -6.00 15.55 2.04
CA VAL A 208 -6.36 14.18 2.41
C VAL A 208 -7.60 13.72 1.67
N TYR A 209 -7.68 12.42 1.41
CA TYR A 209 -8.79 11.73 0.75
C TYR A 209 -9.32 10.65 1.68
N TYR A 210 -10.62 10.70 1.99
CA TYR A 210 -11.23 9.75 2.89
C TYR A 210 -12.73 9.61 2.69
N SER A 211 -13.27 8.45 3.04
CA SER A 211 -14.70 8.17 3.06
C SER A 211 -15.33 8.76 4.32
N VAL A 212 -16.52 9.33 4.19
CA VAL A 212 -17.33 9.89 5.27
C VAL A 212 -18.80 9.56 5.08
N GLU A 213 -19.57 9.56 6.16
CA GLU A 213 -21.04 9.57 6.08
C GLU A 213 -21.57 10.97 6.41
N VAL A 214 -22.33 11.56 5.50
CA VAL A 214 -22.96 12.87 5.69
C VAL A 214 -24.45 12.73 5.43
N ARG A 215 -25.26 12.92 6.47
CA ARG A 215 -26.73 12.80 6.39
C ARG A 215 -27.19 11.44 5.83
N TYR A 216 -26.55 10.36 6.27
CA TYR A 216 -26.82 8.98 5.82
C TYR A 216 -26.44 8.69 4.36
N GLU A 217 -25.66 9.56 3.74
CA GLU A 217 -25.07 9.34 2.41
C GLU A 217 -23.57 9.14 2.56
N GLU A 218 -23.06 8.06 1.99
CA GLU A 218 -21.61 7.82 1.90
C GLU A 218 -21.01 8.76 0.85
N ARG A 219 -19.88 9.36 1.18
CA ARG A 219 -19.18 10.31 0.32
C ARG A 219 -17.69 10.09 0.40
N ILE A 220 -17.00 10.32 -0.71
CA ILE A 220 -15.59 10.69 -0.69
C ILE A 220 -15.49 12.16 -0.34
N ARG A 221 -14.57 12.49 0.57
CA ARG A 221 -14.20 13.86 0.92
C ARG A 221 -12.72 14.09 0.66
N ILE A 222 -12.43 15.18 -0.05
CA ILE A 222 -11.09 15.75 -0.22
C ILE A 222 -11.02 17.01 0.64
N SER A 223 -10.18 16.99 1.66
CA SER A 223 -10.00 18.13 2.57
C SER A 223 -8.58 18.69 2.51
N GLU A 224 -8.46 20.00 2.60
CA GLU A 224 -7.21 20.71 2.86
C GLU A 224 -7.08 20.98 4.37
N PHE A 225 -5.92 20.71 4.93
CA PHE A 225 -5.50 21.09 6.27
C PHE A 225 -4.22 21.93 6.21
N ARG A 226 -3.96 22.66 7.30
CA ARG A 226 -2.71 23.39 7.50
C ARG A 226 -1.93 22.84 8.67
N ILE A 227 -0.60 22.91 8.57
CA ILE A 227 0.28 22.64 9.69
C ILE A 227 -0.01 23.59 10.85
N SER A 228 0.03 23.07 12.08
CA SER A 228 -0.12 23.87 13.27
C SER A 228 1.02 24.90 13.37
N PRO A 229 0.73 26.17 13.68
CA PRO A 229 1.77 27.16 13.92
C PRO A 229 2.58 26.88 15.20
N ALA A 230 2.06 26.04 16.09
CA ALA A 230 2.69 25.69 17.35
C ALA A 230 3.51 24.37 17.29
N ASP A 231 3.24 23.49 16.32
CA ASP A 231 3.86 22.17 16.23
C ASP A 231 3.96 21.70 14.76
N MET A 232 5.19 21.55 14.28
CA MET A 232 5.47 21.07 12.91
C MET A 232 5.14 19.58 12.68
N ASN A 233 4.76 18.84 13.72
CA ASN A 233 4.33 17.44 13.68
C ASN A 233 2.82 17.28 13.94
N THR A 234 2.02 18.34 13.80
CA THR A 234 0.56 18.25 13.93
C THR A 234 -0.13 19.16 12.92
N LEU A 235 -1.19 18.68 12.27
CA LEU A 235 -2.13 19.53 11.52
C LEU A 235 -3.14 20.19 12.45
N ASP A 236 -3.48 21.45 12.17
CA ASP A 236 -4.54 22.16 12.87
C ASP A 236 -5.91 21.68 12.39
N HIS A 237 -6.65 20.97 13.25
CA HIS A 237 -8.00 20.50 12.95
C HIS A 237 -8.98 21.63 12.63
N GLY A 238 -8.81 22.81 13.24
CA GLY A 238 -9.65 23.97 12.97
C GLY A 238 -9.39 24.62 11.60
N SER A 239 -8.34 24.19 10.90
CA SER A 239 -7.97 24.69 9.58
C SER A 239 -8.61 23.93 8.42
N GLU A 240 -9.41 22.89 8.70
CA GLU A 240 -10.01 22.06 7.67
C GLU A 240 -10.83 22.88 6.67
N ARG A 241 -10.57 22.68 5.39
CA ARG A 241 -11.39 23.17 4.29
C ARG A 241 -11.74 22.03 3.36
N ILE A 242 -13.03 21.70 3.28
CA ILE A 242 -13.56 20.68 2.37
C ILE A 242 -13.44 21.18 0.94
N ILE A 243 -12.51 20.64 0.15
CA ILE A 243 -12.24 21.07 -1.22
C ILE A 243 -13.28 20.50 -2.18
N LEU A 244 -13.60 19.22 -2.03
CA LEU A 244 -14.54 18.50 -2.88
C LEU A 244 -15.19 17.36 -2.11
N GLU A 245 -16.49 17.15 -2.35
CA GLU A 245 -17.22 15.97 -1.88
C GLU A 245 -17.95 15.32 -3.04
N ILE A 246 -17.90 13.99 -3.09
CA ILE A 246 -18.52 13.18 -4.15
C ILE A 246 -19.32 12.10 -3.46
N GLU A 247 -20.60 11.99 -3.81
CA GLU A 247 -21.47 10.93 -3.30
C GLU A 247 -21.06 9.57 -3.87
N GLU A 248 -20.95 8.57 -3.00
CA GLU A 248 -20.59 7.18 -3.32
C GLU A 248 -21.84 6.30 -3.21
N PRO A 249 -22.32 5.71 -4.32
CA PRO A 249 -23.55 4.91 -4.31
C PRO A 249 -23.37 3.49 -3.75
N ALA A 250 -22.12 3.02 -3.57
CA ALA A 250 -21.80 1.77 -2.90
C ALA A 250 -20.52 1.89 -2.07
N SER A 251 -20.27 0.87 -1.22
CA SER A 251 -19.20 0.88 -0.23
C SER A 251 -17.83 0.44 -0.78
N ASN A 252 -17.66 0.36 -2.09
CA ASN A 252 -16.46 -0.15 -2.74
C ASN A 252 -16.18 0.60 -4.04
N HIS A 253 -14.98 0.42 -4.59
CA HIS A 253 -14.41 1.20 -5.69
C HIS A 253 -14.31 2.68 -5.38
N ASN A 254 -13.74 2.99 -4.21
CA ASN A 254 -13.65 4.37 -3.74
C ASN A 254 -12.48 5.16 -4.36
N GLY A 255 -11.71 4.58 -5.30
CA GLY A 255 -10.46 5.17 -5.76
C GLY A 255 -9.53 5.41 -4.57
N GLY A 256 -8.92 6.59 -4.50
CA GLY A 256 -8.35 6.99 -3.20
C GLY A 256 -7.15 7.89 -3.25
N GLU A 257 -6.50 8.05 -4.40
CA GLU A 257 -5.24 8.76 -4.46
C GLU A 257 -5.38 10.25 -4.81
N LEU A 258 -4.49 11.03 -4.19
CA LEU A 258 -4.21 12.41 -4.51
C LEU A 258 -2.75 12.52 -4.91
N LEU A 259 -2.49 13.22 -6.02
CA LEU A 259 -1.13 13.41 -6.52
C LEU A 259 -0.98 14.81 -7.11
N PHE A 260 0.16 15.46 -6.85
CA PHE A 260 0.50 16.70 -7.55
C PHE A 260 1.32 16.39 -8.80
N GLY A 261 0.91 16.98 -9.93
CA GLY A 261 1.69 16.95 -11.15
C GLY A 261 2.84 17.97 -11.13
N ASP A 262 3.75 17.84 -12.11
CA ASP A 262 4.79 18.84 -12.37
C ASP A 262 4.20 20.20 -12.80
N ASP A 263 2.93 20.23 -13.17
CA ASP A 263 2.13 21.43 -13.46
C ASP A 263 1.55 22.11 -12.20
N GLU A 264 1.90 21.61 -11.01
CA GLU A 264 1.43 22.07 -9.70
C GLU A 264 -0.09 21.94 -9.46
N TYR A 265 -0.81 21.21 -10.30
CA TYR A 265 -2.23 20.91 -10.08
C TYR A 265 -2.42 19.62 -9.29
N LEU A 266 -3.56 19.55 -8.60
CA LEU A 266 -3.96 18.38 -7.83
C LEU A 266 -4.76 17.43 -8.72
N TYR A 267 -4.25 16.22 -8.89
CA TYR A 267 -4.92 15.10 -9.52
C TYR A 267 -5.64 14.27 -8.46
N ILE A 268 -6.88 13.87 -8.75
CA ILE A 268 -7.75 13.10 -7.84
C ILE A 268 -8.25 11.88 -8.62
N PHE A 269 -8.02 10.69 -8.07
CA PHE A 269 -8.38 9.42 -8.71
C PHE A 269 -9.58 8.82 -8.00
N THR A 270 -10.72 8.81 -8.67
CA THR A 270 -12.00 8.33 -8.13
C THR A 270 -12.40 7.05 -8.85
N GLY A 271 -12.82 6.04 -8.09
CA GLY A 271 -13.43 4.85 -8.67
C GLY A 271 -14.88 5.12 -9.11
N ASP A 272 -15.48 4.15 -9.79
CA ASP A 272 -16.81 4.25 -10.42
C ASP A 272 -17.98 4.30 -9.43
N GLY A 273 -17.71 4.16 -8.13
CA GLY A 273 -18.71 4.16 -7.07
C GLY A 273 -19.26 2.77 -6.74
N GLY A 274 -18.67 1.71 -7.29
CA GLY A 274 -18.88 0.36 -6.78
C GLY A 274 -19.84 -0.50 -7.59
N MET A 275 -20.20 -1.64 -6.98
CA MET A 275 -21.01 -2.71 -7.57
C MET A 275 -20.42 -3.38 -8.82
N ALA A 276 -20.89 -4.59 -9.11
CA ALA A 276 -20.42 -5.34 -10.27
C ALA A 276 -20.85 -4.63 -11.56
N GLY A 277 -19.84 -4.20 -12.32
CA GLY A 277 -20.04 -3.63 -13.64
C GLY A 277 -20.65 -2.24 -13.65
N ASP A 278 -20.49 -1.36 -12.67
CA ASP A 278 -20.96 0.04 -12.74
C ASP A 278 -22.42 0.19 -13.29
N PRO A 279 -23.43 -0.29 -12.54
CA PRO A 279 -24.82 -0.31 -12.99
C PRO A 279 -25.52 1.06 -12.98
N PHE A 280 -24.78 2.15 -12.74
CA PHE A 280 -25.36 3.45 -12.46
C PHE A 280 -25.72 4.21 -13.74
N GLY A 281 -27.00 4.60 -13.86
CA GLY A 281 -27.50 5.30 -15.04
C GLY A 281 -27.51 4.44 -16.31
N ALA A 282 -27.48 5.09 -17.48
CA ALA A 282 -27.61 4.40 -18.76
C ALA A 282 -26.31 3.71 -19.23
N PHE A 283 -25.15 4.26 -18.87
CA PHE A 283 -23.84 3.81 -19.38
C PHE A 283 -22.78 3.61 -18.28
N GLY A 284 -23.17 3.74 -17.00
CA GLY A 284 -22.24 3.73 -15.87
C GLY A 284 -21.72 5.14 -15.52
N ASN A 285 -21.35 5.31 -14.26
CA ASN A 285 -20.66 6.49 -13.76
C ASN A 285 -19.35 6.75 -14.52
N ALA A 286 -18.56 5.69 -14.81
CA ALA A 286 -17.27 5.81 -15.46
C ALA A 286 -17.35 6.48 -16.84
N GLN A 287 -18.40 6.17 -17.61
CA GLN A 287 -18.65 6.77 -18.93
C GLN A 287 -19.41 8.09 -18.85
N ASN A 288 -20.16 8.34 -17.77
CA ASN A 288 -20.87 9.60 -17.59
C ASN A 288 -19.92 10.74 -17.23
N LYS A 289 -19.59 11.61 -18.18
CA LYS A 289 -18.74 12.80 -17.96
C LYS A 289 -19.38 13.86 -17.05
N SER A 290 -20.70 13.80 -16.82
CA SER A 290 -21.37 14.70 -15.85
C SER A 290 -21.22 14.23 -14.39
N ALA A 291 -20.73 13.01 -14.18
CA ALA A 291 -20.35 12.48 -12.88
C ALA A 291 -18.85 12.71 -12.59
N LEU A 292 -18.49 12.66 -11.32
CA LEU A 292 -17.10 12.75 -10.84
C LEU A 292 -16.51 11.39 -10.43
N LEU A 293 -17.27 10.31 -10.60
CA LEU A 293 -16.88 8.92 -10.31
C LEU A 293 -16.38 8.20 -11.57
N GLY A 294 -15.39 7.33 -11.42
CA GLY A 294 -14.71 6.63 -12.49
C GLY A 294 -13.94 7.61 -13.37
N LYS A 295 -13.19 8.51 -12.72
CA LYS A 295 -12.49 9.64 -13.36
C LYS A 295 -11.07 9.81 -12.82
N VAL A 296 -10.26 10.44 -13.66
CA VAL A 296 -9.13 11.24 -13.20
C VAL A 296 -9.58 12.70 -13.23
N LEU A 297 -9.62 13.36 -12.09
CA LEU A 297 -9.94 14.77 -11.96
C LEU A 297 -8.64 15.58 -11.84
N ARG A 298 -8.66 16.85 -12.28
CA ARG A 298 -7.52 17.77 -12.17
C ARG A 298 -8.01 19.17 -11.82
N ILE A 299 -7.58 19.69 -10.66
CA ILE A 299 -8.01 20.98 -10.12
C ILE A 299 -6.83 21.85 -9.66
N ASP A 300 -7.03 23.17 -9.66
CA ASP A 300 -6.08 24.16 -9.16
C ASP A 300 -6.42 24.60 -7.74
N VAL A 301 -5.63 24.17 -6.76
CA VAL A 301 -5.77 24.53 -5.34
C VAL A 301 -4.85 25.69 -4.92
N ASN A 302 -4.10 26.28 -5.86
CA ASN A 302 -3.21 27.39 -5.56
C ASN A 302 -4.00 28.68 -5.30
N ASN A 303 -3.44 29.60 -4.51
CA ASN A 303 -4.05 30.92 -4.25
C ASN A 303 -5.55 30.85 -3.84
N ASN A 304 -5.95 29.84 -3.08
CA ASN A 304 -7.32 29.60 -2.64
C ASN A 304 -7.63 30.14 -1.22
N ASP A 305 -6.72 30.92 -0.62
CA ASP A 305 -6.84 31.39 0.78
C ASP A 305 -7.97 32.39 1.01
N ARG A 306 -8.27 33.21 0.01
CA ARG A 306 -9.31 34.26 0.04
C ARG A 306 -10.26 34.18 -1.15
N GLY A 307 -10.19 33.10 -1.91
CA GLY A 307 -10.89 32.90 -3.17
C GLY A 307 -11.72 31.62 -3.16
N PRO A 308 -12.11 31.11 -4.34
CA PRO A 308 -12.76 29.81 -4.42
C PRO A 308 -11.80 28.72 -3.89
N LEU A 309 -12.38 27.65 -3.33
CA LEU A 309 -11.63 26.54 -2.71
C LEU A 309 -10.68 25.88 -3.71
N TYR A 310 -11.08 25.83 -4.97
CA TYR A 310 -10.24 25.46 -6.11
C TYR A 310 -10.71 26.20 -7.37
N ARG A 311 -9.91 26.15 -8.41
CA ARG A 311 -10.25 26.59 -9.77
C ARG A 311 -10.10 25.43 -10.74
N ILE A 312 -10.67 25.59 -11.93
CA ILE A 312 -10.45 24.65 -13.03
C ILE A 312 -9.23 25.11 -13.83
N PRO A 313 -8.21 24.25 -14.03
CA PRO A 313 -7.12 24.54 -14.95
C PRO A 313 -7.68 24.90 -16.33
N PRO A 314 -7.27 26.03 -16.95
CA PRO A 314 -7.87 26.53 -18.20
C PRO A 314 -7.65 25.62 -19.40
N ASP A 315 -6.75 24.64 -19.27
CA ASP A 315 -6.46 23.65 -20.28
C ASP A 315 -7.14 22.30 -20.01
N ASN A 316 -7.96 22.10 -18.98
CA ASN A 316 -8.72 20.86 -18.83
C ASN A 316 -9.54 20.53 -20.11
N PRO A 317 -9.65 19.24 -20.50
CA PRO A 317 -10.13 18.85 -21.82
C PRO A 317 -11.61 19.12 -22.07
N PHE A 318 -12.43 19.17 -21.01
CA PHE A 318 -13.89 19.24 -21.13
C PHE A 318 -14.51 20.59 -20.70
N ILE A 319 -13.71 21.65 -20.53
CA ILE A 319 -14.20 22.96 -20.05
C ILE A 319 -15.32 23.54 -20.93
N ARG A 320 -15.29 23.25 -22.24
CA ARG A 320 -16.25 23.76 -23.22
C ARG A 320 -17.41 22.80 -23.50
N ASP A 321 -17.40 21.63 -22.87
CA ASP A 321 -18.45 20.63 -23.03
C ASP A 321 -19.52 20.84 -21.94
N PRO A 322 -20.72 21.33 -22.29
CA PRO A 322 -21.76 21.62 -21.30
C PRO A 322 -22.34 20.37 -20.64
N THR A 323 -22.02 19.17 -21.17
CA THR A 323 -22.49 17.89 -20.64
C THR A 323 -21.45 17.21 -19.74
N ALA A 324 -20.28 17.83 -19.55
CA ALA A 324 -19.20 17.30 -18.75
C ALA A 324 -18.89 18.19 -17.54
N ARG A 325 -18.37 17.56 -16.49
CA ARG A 325 -17.79 18.28 -15.35
C ARG A 325 -16.42 18.83 -15.74
N PRO A 326 -16.18 20.14 -15.57
CA PRO A 326 -14.91 20.76 -15.99
C PRO A 326 -13.69 20.27 -15.20
N GLU A 327 -13.90 19.62 -14.04
CA GLU A 327 -12.88 18.95 -13.23
C GLU A 327 -12.30 17.71 -13.93
N VAL A 328 -13.03 17.08 -14.86
CA VAL A 328 -12.64 15.82 -15.49
C VAL A 328 -11.43 16.03 -16.40
N TYR A 329 -10.35 15.30 -16.12
CA TYR A 329 -9.15 15.23 -16.94
C TYR A 329 -9.15 13.99 -17.83
N ALA A 330 -9.57 12.85 -17.32
CA ALA A 330 -9.78 11.61 -18.08
C ALA A 330 -10.91 10.79 -17.45
N TYR A 331 -11.45 9.81 -18.18
CA TYR A 331 -12.64 9.08 -17.73
C TYR A 331 -12.66 7.62 -18.22
N GLY A 332 -13.65 6.86 -17.76
CA GLY A 332 -13.81 5.46 -18.15
C GLY A 332 -12.86 4.52 -17.42
N VAL A 333 -12.54 4.84 -16.17
CA VAL A 333 -11.70 4.02 -15.27
C VAL A 333 -12.61 3.35 -14.23
N ARG A 334 -12.20 2.22 -13.68
CA ARG A 334 -13.00 1.44 -12.73
C ARG A 334 -12.69 1.81 -11.29
N ASN A 335 -11.47 1.53 -10.84
CA ASN A 335 -10.98 1.79 -9.49
C ASN A 335 -9.46 2.02 -9.53
N MET A 336 -9.03 3.16 -10.09
CA MET A 336 -7.63 3.57 -10.07
C MET A 336 -7.17 3.82 -8.64
N TRP A 337 -6.28 2.95 -8.13
CA TRP A 337 -5.87 2.94 -6.73
C TRP A 337 -4.54 3.65 -6.48
N ARG A 338 -3.50 3.30 -7.26
CA ARG A 338 -2.14 3.88 -7.11
C ARG A 338 -1.55 4.29 -8.46
N CYS A 339 -0.96 5.47 -8.46
CA CYS A 339 -0.50 6.22 -9.59
C CYS A 339 0.82 6.92 -9.26
N SER A 340 1.61 7.20 -10.29
CA SER A 340 2.85 7.95 -10.15
C SER A 340 3.18 8.74 -11.41
N PHE A 341 3.77 9.92 -11.24
CA PHE A 341 4.40 10.64 -12.33
C PHE A 341 5.81 10.09 -12.55
N ASP A 342 6.09 9.69 -13.78
CA ASP A 342 7.42 9.34 -14.24
C ASP A 342 8.34 10.57 -14.14
N ARG A 343 9.45 10.41 -13.43
CA ARG A 343 10.49 11.44 -13.30
C ARG A 343 11.33 11.57 -14.57
N GLY A 344 11.16 10.63 -15.49
CA GLY A 344 11.90 10.45 -16.73
C GLY A 344 13.29 9.90 -16.47
N ASP A 345 14.00 9.64 -17.57
CA ASP A 345 15.42 9.29 -17.52
C ASP A 345 16.20 10.34 -16.71
N PRO A 346 17.07 9.95 -15.76
CA PRO A 346 17.78 10.89 -14.90
C PRO A 346 18.62 11.94 -15.66
N HIS A 347 19.11 11.62 -16.87
CA HIS A 347 19.97 12.47 -17.68
C HIS A 347 19.21 13.17 -18.81
N THR A 348 18.48 12.42 -19.64
CA THR A 348 17.81 12.95 -20.84
C THR A 348 16.44 13.56 -20.52
N LYS A 349 15.86 13.19 -19.36
CA LYS A 349 14.48 13.50 -18.96
C LYS A 349 13.42 12.91 -19.89
N GLU A 350 13.79 11.98 -20.76
CA GLU A 350 12.85 11.26 -21.61
C GLU A 350 11.80 10.54 -20.76
N GLY A 351 10.54 10.65 -21.15
CA GLY A 351 9.41 10.07 -20.41
C GLY A 351 8.92 10.87 -19.21
N LYS A 352 9.62 11.94 -18.80
CA LYS A 352 9.20 12.77 -17.67
C LYS A 352 7.78 13.32 -17.85
N GLY A 353 6.97 13.22 -16.80
CA GLY A 353 5.60 13.73 -16.75
C GLY A 353 4.55 12.75 -17.27
N ARG A 354 4.92 11.54 -17.71
CA ARG A 354 3.96 10.47 -17.96
C ARG A 354 3.32 10.05 -16.64
N LEU A 355 1.99 10.00 -16.59
CA LEU A 355 1.24 9.57 -15.42
C LEU A 355 0.89 8.09 -15.59
N PHE A 356 1.46 7.22 -14.77
CA PHE A 356 1.13 5.79 -14.75
C PHE A 356 0.15 5.51 -13.62
N CYS A 357 -0.87 4.69 -13.86
CA CYS A 357 -1.88 4.33 -12.86
C CYS A 357 -2.25 2.85 -12.97
N GLY A 358 -2.33 2.16 -11.82
CA GLY A 358 -2.96 0.85 -11.73
C GLY A 358 -4.48 0.99 -11.57
N ASP A 359 -5.25 0.34 -12.45
CA ASP A 359 -6.71 0.27 -12.39
C ASP A 359 -7.16 -1.17 -12.09
N VAL A 360 -7.93 -1.34 -11.01
CA VAL A 360 -8.40 -2.66 -10.57
C VAL A 360 -9.59 -3.09 -11.40
N GLY A 361 -9.43 -4.18 -12.16
CA GLY A 361 -10.46 -4.76 -13.00
C GLY A 361 -11.62 -5.43 -12.24
N GLN A 362 -12.65 -5.83 -12.98
CA GLN A 362 -13.82 -6.50 -12.42
C GLN A 362 -13.60 -7.98 -12.16
N ASN A 363 -13.00 -8.69 -13.13
CA ASN A 363 -12.77 -10.13 -13.06
C ASN A 363 -11.66 -10.63 -13.99
N LYS A 364 -11.34 -9.93 -15.08
CA LYS A 364 -10.50 -10.49 -16.17
C LYS A 364 -9.09 -9.95 -16.19
N TYR A 365 -8.95 -8.64 -16.11
CA TYR A 365 -7.67 -7.95 -16.26
C TYR A 365 -7.64 -6.77 -15.32
N GLU A 366 -6.55 -6.66 -14.57
CA GLU A 366 -6.11 -5.39 -14.01
C GLU A 366 -5.26 -4.66 -15.05
N GLU A 367 -5.25 -3.32 -14.97
CA GLU A 367 -4.64 -2.47 -15.99
C GLU A 367 -3.52 -1.63 -15.38
N VAL A 368 -2.50 -1.36 -16.18
CA VAL A 368 -1.55 -0.28 -15.93
C VAL A 368 -1.65 0.69 -17.10
N ASP A 369 -2.23 1.85 -16.83
CA ASP A 369 -2.53 2.86 -17.83
C ASP A 369 -1.53 4.00 -17.80
N ILE A 370 -1.19 4.51 -18.99
CA ILE A 370 -0.60 5.83 -19.14
C ILE A 370 -1.75 6.83 -19.28
N VAL A 371 -1.97 7.62 -18.24
CA VAL A 371 -3.07 8.58 -18.16
C VAL A 371 -2.80 9.79 -19.03
N GLU A 372 -3.60 9.93 -20.09
CA GLU A 372 -3.57 11.03 -21.04
C GLU A 372 -4.82 11.92 -20.94
N LYS A 373 -4.62 13.19 -21.26
CA LYS A 373 -5.65 14.24 -21.25
C LYS A 373 -6.81 13.91 -22.19
N GLY A 374 -8.02 13.86 -21.63
CA GLY A 374 -9.27 13.68 -22.35
C GLY A 374 -9.56 12.25 -22.79
N LYS A 375 -8.70 11.29 -22.44
CA LYS A 375 -8.81 9.91 -22.88
C LYS A 375 -9.91 9.15 -22.13
N ASN A 376 -10.55 8.22 -22.84
CA ASN A 376 -11.47 7.22 -22.31
C ASN A 376 -10.74 5.89 -22.14
N TYR A 377 -10.73 5.32 -20.94
CA TYR A 377 -10.12 3.99 -20.68
C TYR A 377 -11.12 2.84 -20.89
N GLY A 378 -12.37 3.17 -21.21
CA GLY A 378 -13.33 2.22 -21.77
C GLY A 378 -14.12 1.40 -20.76
N TRP A 379 -13.81 1.45 -19.45
CA TRP A 379 -14.69 0.89 -18.42
C TRP A 379 -16.02 1.67 -18.42
N ARG A 380 -17.20 1.03 -18.46
CA ARG A 380 -17.51 -0.38 -18.22
C ARG A 380 -17.69 -1.28 -19.44
N ALA A 381 -17.33 -0.83 -20.64
CA ALA A 381 -17.38 -1.67 -21.83
C ALA A 381 -16.20 -2.67 -21.85
N ARG A 382 -15.02 -2.24 -21.39
CA ARG A 382 -13.76 -2.98 -21.47
C ARG A 382 -13.07 -3.11 -20.12
N GLU A 383 -12.30 -4.18 -19.99
CA GLU A 383 -11.20 -4.36 -19.04
C GLU A 383 -9.94 -4.58 -19.89
N GLY A 384 -9.09 -3.56 -19.96
CA GLY A 384 -7.94 -3.45 -20.84
C GLY A 384 -8.38 -3.61 -22.30
N PHE A 385 -7.73 -4.53 -23.01
CA PHE A 385 -8.07 -4.84 -24.39
C PHE A 385 -9.27 -5.80 -24.54
N SER A 386 -9.81 -6.32 -23.43
CA SER A 386 -10.88 -7.31 -23.43
C SER A 386 -12.25 -6.68 -23.24
N CYS A 387 -13.22 -7.11 -24.04
CA CYS A 387 -14.61 -6.73 -23.81
C CYS A 387 -15.18 -7.38 -22.54
N TYR A 388 -15.62 -6.53 -21.62
CA TYR A 388 -16.40 -6.91 -20.45
C TYR A 388 -17.88 -7.00 -20.84
N ASP A 389 -18.47 -5.87 -21.24
CA ASP A 389 -19.84 -5.82 -21.75
C ASP A 389 -19.81 -5.88 -23.28
N LYS A 390 -20.19 -7.05 -23.82
CA LYS A 390 -20.23 -7.28 -25.27
C LYS A 390 -21.15 -6.33 -26.01
N LYS A 391 -22.28 -5.91 -25.41
CA LYS A 391 -23.23 -5.00 -26.07
C LYS A 391 -22.64 -3.61 -26.18
N LEU A 392 -22.06 -3.11 -25.08
CA LEU A 392 -21.40 -1.80 -25.06
C LEU A 392 -20.19 -1.78 -25.99
N CYS A 393 -19.36 -2.83 -25.99
CA CYS A 393 -18.23 -2.97 -26.89
C CYS A 393 -18.59 -2.92 -28.38
N THR A 394 -19.71 -3.55 -28.77
CA THR A 394 -20.15 -3.55 -30.17
C THR A 394 -20.69 -2.20 -30.63
N ASN A 395 -21.11 -1.36 -29.69
CA ASN A 395 -21.58 -0.01 -29.98
C ASN A 395 -20.37 0.93 -29.91
N SER A 396 -19.72 1.17 -31.05
CA SER A 396 -18.45 1.90 -31.21
C SER A 396 -18.46 3.38 -30.80
N SER A 397 -19.46 3.81 -30.02
CA SER A 397 -19.67 5.18 -29.57
C SER A 397 -19.15 5.46 -28.16
N LEU A 398 -18.45 4.50 -27.54
CA LEU A 398 -17.77 4.66 -26.24
C LEU A 398 -16.29 4.92 -26.44
#